data_AF-A0A1S3GXD7-F1
#
_entry.id   AF-A0A1S3GXD7-F1
#
_cell.length_a   1.000
_cell.length_b   1.000
_cell.length_c   1.000
_cell.angle_alpha   90.00
_cell.angle_beta   90.00
_cell.angle_gamma   90.00
#
_symmetry.space_group_name_H-M   'P 1'
#
loop_
_entity.id
_entity.type
_entity.pdbx_description
1 polymer ?
#
loop_
_entity_poly.entity_id
_entity_poly.type
_entity_poly.pdbx_seq_one_letter_code
_entity_poly.pdbx_strand_id
1 'polypeptide(L)'
;CAFPYAAYSMPASWLHSRLHQLFVPAAALNSFLCTSLSCYSRFPEMESPGLSKALRTAAFAYPFLFDNLPLFYRLGLCWGRARSCGQETLSTSHSYHLLCALLTGFLFASRLPERLAPGRFDYIGHSHQLFHICAVLGTHFQLEAVLADMGSRGAWLASQEPPLGLEGTVATLGVAVAGNLLIIAAFTATLLQAPSTCPLLQGSPLDVGSQAKQQ
;
A
#
# COMPACT_ATOMS: atom_id res chain seq x y z
N CYS A 1 7.89 -1.89 -1.53
CA CYS A 1 8.33 -0.55 -1.97
C CYS A 1 9.46 -0.01 -1.10
N ALA A 2 9.43 -0.24 0.21
CA ALA A 2 10.48 0.19 1.14
C ALA A 2 11.93 -0.12 0.72
N PHE A 3 12.27 -1.34 0.26
CA PHE A 3 13.65 -1.68 -0.10
C PHE A 3 14.25 -0.83 -1.24
N PRO A 4 13.65 -0.74 -2.44
CA PRO A 4 14.21 0.10 -3.51
C PRO A 4 14.21 1.59 -3.14
N TYR A 5 13.24 2.05 -2.37
CA TYR A 5 13.20 3.45 -1.91
C TYR A 5 14.29 3.75 -0.89
N ALA A 6 14.56 2.84 0.06
CA ALA A 6 15.68 2.94 0.98
C ALA A 6 17.01 2.97 0.20
N ALA A 7 17.16 2.11 -0.80
CA ALA A 7 18.39 1.97 -1.57
C ALA A 7 18.66 3.16 -2.51
N TYR A 8 17.65 3.67 -3.21
CA TYR A 8 17.86 4.60 -4.35
C TYR A 8 17.14 5.94 -4.22
N SER A 9 16.03 5.99 -3.47
CA SER A 9 15.15 7.18 -3.44
C SER A 9 15.26 8.00 -2.15
N MET A 10 16.05 7.55 -1.17
CA MET A 10 16.27 8.27 0.09
C MET A 10 16.97 9.63 -0.12
N PRO A 11 16.55 10.69 0.60
CA PRO A 11 17.19 12.00 0.53
C PRO A 11 18.58 11.97 1.19
N ALA A 12 19.50 12.80 0.70
CA ALA A 12 20.90 12.80 1.17
C ALA A 12 21.03 13.07 2.68
N SER A 13 20.13 13.87 3.27
CA SER A 13 20.14 14.19 4.70
C SER A 13 19.79 13.00 5.60
N TRP A 14 19.10 11.99 5.07
CA TRP A 14 18.66 10.84 5.87
C TRP A 14 19.65 9.70 5.83
N LEU A 15 20.53 9.64 4.81
CA LEU A 15 21.41 8.50 4.55
C LEU A 15 22.25 8.07 5.78
N HIS A 16 22.76 9.03 6.56
CA HIS A 16 23.58 8.78 7.76
C HIS A 16 22.78 8.81 9.08
N SER A 17 21.47 9.00 9.00
CA SER A 17 20.62 9.15 10.17
C SER A 17 20.00 7.82 10.60
N ARG A 18 19.58 7.73 11.87
CA ARG A 18 18.82 6.58 12.37
C ARG A 18 17.49 6.36 11.62
N LEU A 19 16.96 7.39 10.95
CA LEU A 19 15.73 7.27 10.16
C LEU A 19 15.91 6.28 9.01
N HIS A 20 17.07 6.28 8.37
CA HIS A 20 17.37 5.37 7.27
C HIS A 20 17.47 3.92 7.73
N GLN A 21 18.13 3.69 8.87
CA GLN A 21 18.27 2.36 9.48
C GLN A 21 16.93 1.81 10.00
N LEU A 22 16.06 2.67 10.54
CA LEU A 22 14.75 2.27 11.06
C LEU A 22 13.68 2.13 9.98
N PHE A 23 13.87 2.71 8.80
CA PHE A 23 12.85 2.74 7.74
C PHE A 23 12.43 1.34 7.28
N VAL A 24 13.39 0.45 6.98
CA VAL A 24 13.11 -0.91 6.49
C VAL A 24 12.51 -1.80 7.59
N PRO A 25 13.06 -1.84 8.83
CA PRO A 25 12.42 -2.55 9.94
C PRO A 25 11.01 -2.03 10.27
N ALA A 26 10.80 -0.71 10.24
CA ALA A 26 9.48 -0.14 10.46
C ALA A 26 8.50 -0.52 9.33
N ALA A 27 8.94 -0.56 8.08
CA ALA A 27 8.13 -1.07 6.98
C ALA A 27 7.76 -2.56 7.16
N ALA A 28 8.68 -3.38 7.68
CA ALA A 28 8.40 -4.77 8.03
C ALA A 28 7.34 -4.87 9.16
N LEU A 29 7.45 -4.06 10.22
CA LEU A 29 6.43 -3.98 11.28
C LEU A 29 5.07 -3.54 10.73
N ASN A 30 5.06 -2.54 9.84
CA ASN A 30 3.85 -2.08 9.18
C ASN A 30 3.19 -3.18 8.35
N SER A 31 3.97 -4.09 7.76
CA SER A 31 3.43 -5.25 7.06
C SER A 31 2.69 -6.20 8.01
N PHE A 32 3.25 -6.48 9.19
CA PHE A 32 2.59 -7.32 10.20
C PHE A 32 1.30 -6.68 10.71
N LEU A 33 1.32 -5.36 10.97
CA LEU A 33 0.13 -4.61 11.36
C LEU A 33 -0.94 -4.65 10.27
N CYS A 34 -0.56 -4.41 9.01
CA CYS A 34 -1.48 -4.46 7.87
C CYS A 34 -2.12 -5.84 7.71
N THR A 35 -1.33 -6.91 7.78
CA THR A 35 -1.82 -8.28 7.67
C THR A 35 -2.73 -8.63 8.84
N SER A 36 -2.34 -8.27 10.06
CA SER A 36 -3.15 -8.50 11.26
C SER A 36 -4.48 -7.76 11.19
N LEU A 37 -4.48 -6.48 10.80
CA LEU A 37 -5.69 -5.68 10.62
C LEU A 37 -6.57 -6.22 9.49
N SER A 38 -5.97 -6.70 8.40
CA SER A 38 -6.71 -7.29 7.27
C SER A 38 -7.40 -8.59 7.66
N CYS A 39 -6.67 -9.48 8.35
CA CYS A 39 -7.23 -10.72 8.90
C CYS A 39 -8.28 -10.44 9.98
N TYR A 40 -8.01 -9.49 10.88
CA TYR A 40 -8.93 -9.09 11.93
C TYR A 40 -10.20 -8.44 11.37
N SER A 41 -10.12 -7.67 10.28
CA SER A 41 -11.28 -6.99 9.67
C SER A 41 -12.44 -7.93 9.32
N ARG A 42 -12.18 -9.23 9.20
CA ARG A 42 -13.19 -10.26 8.91
C ARG A 42 -14.10 -10.58 10.09
N PHE A 43 -13.64 -10.42 11.34
CA PHE A 43 -14.49 -10.69 12.52
C PHE A 43 -15.51 -9.57 12.78
N PRO A 44 -15.15 -8.27 12.74
CA PRO A 44 -16.10 -7.17 12.91
C PRO A 44 -16.97 -6.90 11.68
N GLU A 45 -16.73 -7.54 10.52
CA GLU A 45 -17.54 -7.35 9.31
C GLU A 45 -19.03 -7.67 9.53
N MET A 46 -19.31 -8.59 10.46
CA MET A 46 -20.66 -9.03 10.80
C MET A 46 -21.38 -8.11 11.79
N GLU A 47 -20.64 -7.45 12.69
CA GLU A 47 -21.19 -6.54 13.72
C GLU A 47 -21.18 -5.07 13.28
N SER A 48 -20.17 -4.65 12.50
CA SER A 48 -19.96 -3.25 12.10
C SER A 48 -19.25 -3.15 10.73
N PRO A 49 -20.00 -3.21 9.61
CA PRO A 49 -19.41 -3.17 8.26
C PRO A 49 -18.63 -1.87 7.99
N GLY A 50 -19.00 -0.76 8.64
CA GLY A 50 -18.28 0.51 8.57
C GLY A 50 -16.88 0.45 9.19
N LEU A 51 -16.73 -0.18 10.36
CA LEU A 51 -15.45 -0.31 11.06
C LEU A 51 -14.51 -1.23 10.30
N SER A 52 -14.98 -2.37 9.81
CA SER A 52 -14.19 -3.29 8.98
C SER A 52 -13.63 -2.58 7.73
N LYS A 53 -14.46 -1.78 7.07
CA LYS A 53 -14.04 -0.97 5.92
C LYS A 53 -13.01 0.10 6.30
N ALA A 54 -13.20 0.79 7.42
CA ALA A 54 -12.25 1.79 7.91
C ALA A 54 -10.89 1.17 8.28
N LEU A 55 -10.89 0.05 9.01
CA LEU A 55 -9.68 -0.69 9.36
C LEU A 55 -8.91 -1.14 8.13
N ARG A 56 -9.61 -1.69 7.12
CA ARG A 56 -9.00 -2.11 5.86
C ARG A 56 -8.42 -0.93 5.09
N THR A 57 -9.14 0.19 5.05
CA THR A 57 -8.65 1.43 4.40
C THR A 57 -7.40 1.97 5.09
N ALA A 58 -7.42 2.02 6.42
CA ALA A 58 -6.28 2.47 7.22
C ALA A 58 -5.07 1.54 7.05
N ALA A 59 -5.30 0.22 7.01
CA ALA A 59 -4.26 -0.79 6.80
C ALA A 59 -3.52 -0.62 5.47
N PHE A 60 -4.15 -0.07 4.43
CA PHE A 60 -3.49 0.24 3.16
C PHE A 60 -2.94 1.67 3.09
N ALA A 61 -3.68 2.65 3.60
CA ALA A 61 -3.29 4.05 3.55
C ALA A 61 -2.04 4.36 4.38
N TYR A 62 -1.94 3.77 5.58
CA TYR A 62 -0.83 4.05 6.49
C TYR A 62 0.53 3.53 5.95
N PRO A 63 0.69 2.25 5.55
CA PRO A 63 1.93 1.79 4.94
C PRO A 63 2.26 2.53 3.64
N PHE A 64 1.26 2.90 2.85
CA PHE A 64 1.47 3.70 1.65
C PHE A 64 2.09 5.07 1.97
N LEU A 65 1.55 5.79 2.96
CA LEU A 65 2.09 7.09 3.37
C LEU A 65 3.50 6.95 3.96
N PHE A 66 3.73 5.91 4.75
CA PHE A 66 5.03 5.63 5.34
C PHE A 66 6.10 5.35 4.27
N ASP A 67 5.81 4.44 3.34
CA ASP A 67 6.75 4.08 2.27
C ASP A 67 7.05 5.28 1.37
N ASN A 68 6.09 6.17 1.11
CA ASN A 68 6.28 7.36 0.27
C ASN A 68 6.84 8.57 1.00
N LEU A 69 7.12 8.48 2.30
CA LEU A 69 7.66 9.57 3.12
C LEU A 69 8.96 10.19 2.53
N PRO A 70 9.95 9.41 2.03
CA PRO A 70 11.16 9.97 1.42
C PRO A 70 10.85 10.83 0.18
N LEU A 71 9.85 10.44 -0.61
CA LEU A 71 9.43 11.17 -1.80
C LEU A 71 8.73 12.48 -1.46
N PHE A 72 7.82 12.47 -0.47
CA PHE A 72 7.19 13.69 0.02
C PHE A 72 8.21 14.68 0.59
N TYR A 73 9.22 14.17 1.31
CA TYR A 73 10.30 15.00 1.84
C TYR A 73 11.14 15.65 0.73
N ARG A 74 11.54 14.88 -0.30
CA ARG A 74 12.24 15.40 -1.50
C ARG A 74 11.43 16.47 -2.22
N LEU A 75 10.12 16.24 -2.38
CA LEU A 75 9.22 17.20 -3.02
C LEU A 75 9.14 18.50 -2.22
N GLY A 76 9.01 18.42 -0.90
CA GLY A 76 9.00 19.59 -0.01
C GLY A 76 10.30 20.40 -0.04
N LEU A 77 11.45 19.73 -0.07
CA LEU A 77 12.75 20.38 -0.19
C LEU A 77 12.90 21.15 -1.50
N CYS A 78 12.46 20.58 -2.62
CA CYS A 78 12.57 21.23 -3.92
C CYS A 78 11.52 22.33 -4.13
N TRP A 79 10.32 22.19 -3.55
CA TRP A 79 9.34 23.28 -3.52
C TRP A 79 9.84 24.48 -2.70
N GLY A 80 10.50 24.25 -1.57
CA GLY A 80 11.05 25.30 -0.71
C GLY A 80 12.32 25.98 -1.24
N ARG A 81 13.11 25.31 -2.10
CA ARG A 81 14.34 25.84 -2.73
C ARG A 81 14.20 25.92 -4.24
N ALA A 82 13.38 26.87 -4.70
CA ALA A 82 12.99 27.08 -6.11
C ALA A 82 14.12 27.39 -7.13
N ARG A 83 15.42 27.32 -6.76
CA ARG A 83 16.52 27.69 -7.68
C ARG A 83 17.62 26.65 -7.89
N SER A 84 17.68 25.55 -7.13
CA SER A 84 18.66 24.49 -7.40
C SER A 84 18.29 23.18 -6.71
N CYS A 85 17.24 22.52 -7.21
CA CYS A 85 16.98 21.12 -6.91
C CYS A 85 18.01 20.31 -7.71
N GLY A 86 19.13 19.95 -7.09
CA GLY A 86 20.20 19.18 -7.75
C GLY A 86 19.86 17.69 -7.78
N GLN A 87 20.61 16.90 -7.01
CA GLN A 87 20.44 15.45 -6.80
C GLN A 87 19.10 15.05 -6.15
N GLU A 88 18.33 16.01 -5.62
CA GLU A 88 17.02 15.79 -5.00
C GLU A 88 15.86 15.91 -6.00
N THR A 89 16.15 16.20 -7.27
CA THR A 89 15.14 16.30 -8.35
C THR A 89 14.37 15.00 -8.48
N LEU A 90 13.05 15.10 -8.39
CA LEU A 90 12.17 13.99 -8.70
C LEU A 90 11.98 13.89 -10.21
N SER A 91 12.21 12.70 -10.77
CA SER A 91 11.82 12.40 -12.15
C SER A 91 10.32 12.63 -12.36
N THR A 92 9.91 12.98 -13.59
CA THR A 92 8.50 13.13 -13.98
C THR A 92 7.68 11.87 -13.67
N SER A 93 8.29 10.68 -13.72
CA SER A 93 7.64 9.41 -13.34
C SER A 93 7.20 9.38 -11.87
N HIS A 94 7.92 10.05 -10.96
CA HIS A 94 7.47 10.18 -9.55
C HIS A 94 6.20 11.03 -9.44
N SER A 95 6.07 12.09 -10.24
CA SER A 95 4.86 12.90 -10.27
C SER A 95 3.66 12.10 -10.78
N TYR A 96 3.84 11.30 -11.83
CA TYR A 96 2.80 10.38 -12.31
C TYR A 96 2.45 9.31 -11.28
N HIS A 97 3.42 8.73 -10.58
CA HIS A 97 3.17 7.79 -9.49
C HIS A 97 2.31 8.42 -8.38
N LEU A 98 2.68 9.62 -7.90
CA LEU A 98 1.93 10.32 -6.86
C LEU A 98 0.51 10.70 -7.33
N LEU A 99 0.37 11.14 -8.58
CA LEU A 99 -0.94 11.43 -9.17
C LEU A 99 -1.82 10.18 -9.24
N CYS A 100 -1.28 9.06 -9.75
CA CYS A 100 -1.98 7.78 -9.81
C CYS A 100 -2.38 7.29 -8.41
N ALA A 101 -1.52 7.47 -7.41
CA ALA A 101 -1.83 7.10 -6.03
C ALA A 101 -2.94 7.96 -5.41
N LEU A 102 -2.91 9.28 -5.62
CA LEU A 102 -3.97 10.19 -5.21
C LEU A 102 -5.30 9.81 -5.87
N LEU A 103 -5.27 9.54 -7.17
CA LEU A 103 -6.45 9.12 -7.93
C LEU A 103 -6.99 7.78 -7.44
N THR A 104 -6.10 6.84 -7.12
CA THR A 104 -6.46 5.53 -6.54
C THR A 104 -7.18 5.71 -5.20
N GLY A 105 -6.63 6.51 -4.29
CA GLY A 105 -7.26 6.81 -3.00
C GLY A 105 -8.58 7.56 -3.15
N PHE A 106 -8.63 8.54 -4.07
CA PHE A 106 -9.84 9.29 -4.37
C PHE A 106 -10.96 8.41 -4.91
N LEU A 107 -10.70 7.56 -5.90
CA LEU A 107 -11.68 6.64 -6.49
C LEU A 107 -12.20 5.65 -5.44
N PHE A 108 -11.31 5.13 -4.60
CA PHE A 108 -11.66 4.22 -3.51
C PHE A 108 -12.59 4.87 -2.47
N ALA A 109 -12.27 6.10 -2.03
CA ALA A 109 -13.04 6.81 -1.00
C ALA A 109 -14.37 7.38 -1.54
N SER A 110 -14.32 7.98 -2.73
CA SER A 110 -15.43 8.75 -3.29
C SER A 110 -16.50 7.89 -3.98
N ARG A 111 -16.15 6.70 -4.47
CA ARG A 111 -17.05 5.82 -5.26
C ARG A 111 -17.63 6.55 -6.49
N LEU A 112 -16.79 7.36 -7.12
CA LEU A 112 -17.07 8.05 -8.37
C LEU A 112 -16.49 7.26 -9.55
N PRO A 113 -17.19 7.20 -10.70
CA PRO A 113 -18.37 7.98 -11.10
C PRO A 113 -19.74 7.32 -10.81
N GLU A 114 -19.80 6.10 -10.26
CA GLU A 114 -21.07 5.37 -10.09
C GLU A 114 -22.08 6.07 -9.17
N ARG A 115 -21.60 6.89 -8.21
CA ARG A 115 -22.47 7.76 -7.42
C ARG A 115 -23.09 8.92 -8.20
N LEU A 116 -22.47 9.37 -9.29
CA LEU A 116 -22.95 10.50 -10.09
C LEU A 116 -23.94 10.05 -11.19
N ALA A 117 -23.81 8.83 -11.70
CA ALA A 117 -24.75 8.25 -12.65
C ALA A 117 -25.02 6.76 -12.35
N PRO A 118 -25.95 6.47 -11.43
CA PRO A 118 -26.36 5.10 -11.12
C PRO A 118 -26.91 4.42 -12.39
N GLY A 119 -26.49 3.17 -12.66
CA GLY A 119 -26.96 2.40 -13.82
C GLY A 119 -26.21 2.66 -15.14
N ARG A 120 -25.27 3.60 -15.19
CA ARG A 120 -24.47 3.92 -16.39
C ARG A 120 -23.10 3.25 -16.42
N PHE A 121 -22.56 2.91 -15.25
CA PHE A 121 -21.21 2.38 -15.08
C PHE A 121 -21.21 0.94 -14.58
N ASP A 122 -22.32 0.21 -14.74
CA ASP A 122 -22.50 -1.12 -14.13
C ASP A 122 -21.53 -2.18 -14.69
N TYR A 123 -21.10 -2.02 -15.94
CA TYR A 123 -20.19 -2.97 -16.62
C TYR A 123 -18.79 -2.41 -16.90
N ILE A 124 -18.68 -1.13 -17.26
CA ILE A 124 -17.42 -0.49 -17.66
C ILE A 124 -17.30 0.85 -16.94
N GLY A 125 -16.13 1.12 -16.35
CA GLY A 125 -15.78 2.43 -15.81
C GLY A 125 -16.29 2.72 -14.40
N HIS A 126 -16.74 1.72 -13.64
CA HIS A 126 -17.01 1.92 -12.22
C HIS A 126 -15.73 2.18 -11.42
N SER A 127 -15.84 2.86 -10.27
CA SER A 127 -14.69 3.29 -9.45
C SER A 127 -13.68 2.18 -9.17
N HIS A 128 -14.15 0.96 -8.90
CA HIS A 128 -13.26 -0.16 -8.59
C HIS A 128 -12.45 -0.66 -9.81
N GLN A 129 -12.97 -0.57 -11.04
CA GLN A 129 -12.17 -0.82 -12.25
C GLN A 129 -11.12 0.28 -12.44
N LEU A 130 -11.54 1.55 -12.29
CA LEU A 130 -10.63 2.69 -12.40
C LEU A 130 -9.55 2.66 -11.31
N PHE A 131 -9.91 2.21 -10.11
CA PHE A 131 -8.98 1.97 -8.99
C PHE A 131 -7.89 0.97 -9.39
N HIS A 132 -8.26 -0.18 -9.99
CA HIS A 132 -7.27 -1.16 -10.45
C HIS A 132 -6.37 -0.60 -11.54
N ILE A 133 -6.94 0.13 -12.52
CA ILE A 133 -6.17 0.76 -13.59
C ILE A 133 -5.16 1.75 -13.01
N CYS A 134 -5.60 2.64 -12.11
CA CYS A 134 -4.72 3.63 -11.48
C CYS A 134 -3.66 2.98 -10.59
N ALA A 135 -4.00 1.90 -9.89
CA ALA A 135 -3.05 1.15 -9.07
C ALA A 135 -1.94 0.52 -9.93
N VAL A 136 -2.31 -0.14 -11.04
CA VAL A 136 -1.35 -0.76 -11.97
C VAL A 136 -0.44 0.29 -12.61
N LEU A 137 -1.02 1.39 -13.13
CA LEU A 137 -0.24 2.51 -13.68
C LEU A 137 0.67 3.13 -12.62
N GLY A 138 0.17 3.29 -11.40
CA GLY A 138 0.94 3.78 -10.26
C GLY A 138 2.16 2.92 -9.97
N THR A 139 2.02 1.59 -9.96
CA THR A 139 3.15 0.66 -9.78
C THR A 139 4.12 0.69 -10.95
N HIS A 140 3.62 0.86 -12.19
CA HIS A 140 4.49 1.01 -13.36
C HIS A 140 5.37 2.27 -13.26
N PHE A 141 4.76 3.44 -13.02
CA PHE A 141 5.50 4.68 -12.85
C PHE A 141 6.41 4.66 -11.63
N GLN A 142 6.02 3.95 -10.57
CA GLN A 142 6.89 3.71 -9.42
C GLN A 142 8.18 3.01 -9.82
N LEU A 143 8.08 1.93 -10.61
CA LEU A 143 9.24 1.17 -11.05
C LEU A 143 10.14 2.02 -11.96
N GLU A 144 9.56 2.73 -12.93
CA GLU A 144 10.33 3.65 -13.78
C GLU A 144 11.04 4.73 -12.98
N ALA A 145 10.36 5.28 -11.97
CA ALA A 145 10.91 6.29 -11.09
C ALA A 145 12.12 5.77 -10.29
N VAL A 146 12.03 4.54 -9.76
CA VAL A 146 13.14 3.86 -9.08
C VAL A 146 14.29 3.59 -10.05
N LEU A 147 14.01 3.14 -11.28
CA LEU A 147 15.05 2.90 -12.28
C LEU A 147 15.76 4.19 -12.69
N ALA A 148 15.03 5.30 -12.80
CA ALA A 148 15.60 6.62 -13.06
C ALA A 148 16.47 7.11 -11.88
N ASP A 149 16.03 6.92 -10.64
CA ASP A 149 16.82 7.23 -9.45
C ASP A 149 18.08 6.35 -9.39
N MET A 150 17.98 5.07 -9.71
CA MET A 150 19.11 4.14 -9.76
C MET A 150 20.14 4.57 -10.83
N GLY A 151 19.68 4.97 -12.02
CA GLY A 151 20.57 5.42 -13.10
C GLY A 151 21.25 6.76 -12.80
N SER A 152 20.56 7.69 -12.16
CA SER A 152 21.07 9.04 -11.88
C SER A 152 21.91 9.14 -10.61
N ARG A 153 21.53 8.40 -9.55
CA ARG A 153 22.14 8.49 -8.21
C ARG A 153 22.91 7.24 -7.80
N GLY A 154 22.76 6.12 -8.52
CA GLY A 154 23.32 4.82 -8.14
C GLY A 154 24.83 4.83 -7.94
N ALA A 155 25.59 5.47 -8.82
CA ALA A 155 27.05 5.55 -8.69
C ALA A 155 27.49 6.37 -7.45
N TRP A 156 26.77 7.46 -7.15
CA TRP A 156 27.03 8.27 -5.96
C TRP A 156 26.63 7.53 -4.68
N LEU A 157 25.48 6.86 -4.66
CA LEU A 157 25.02 6.06 -3.51
C LEU A 157 25.93 4.86 -3.25
N ALA A 158 26.49 4.23 -4.30
CA ALA A 158 27.44 3.14 -4.17
C ALA A 158 28.78 3.58 -3.53
N SER A 159 29.11 4.88 -3.59
CA SER A 159 30.27 5.44 -2.88
C SER A 159 30.02 5.71 -1.39
N GLN A 160 28.76 5.61 -0.96
CA GLN A 160 28.39 5.73 0.46
C GLN A 160 28.22 4.35 1.07
N GLU A 161 28.54 4.20 2.36
CA GLU A 161 28.39 2.92 3.04
C GLU A 161 26.92 2.48 3.02
N PRO A 162 26.63 1.23 2.62
CA PRO A 162 25.26 0.74 2.60
C PRO A 162 24.69 0.69 4.02
N PRO A 163 23.51 1.28 4.26
CA PRO A 163 22.86 1.35 5.59
C PRO A 163 22.45 -0.02 6.13
N LEU A 164 22.22 -0.98 5.23
CA LEU A 164 21.69 -2.31 5.45
C LEU A 164 22.38 -3.19 4.40
N GLY A 165 23.35 -3.98 4.85
CA GLY A 165 24.02 -4.94 3.97
C GLY A 165 23.04 -5.93 3.36
N LEU A 166 23.50 -6.68 2.36
CA LEU A 166 22.73 -7.74 1.73
C LEU A 166 22.11 -8.69 2.77
N GLU A 167 22.89 -9.06 3.79
CA GLU A 167 22.44 -9.91 4.89
C GLU A 167 21.26 -9.31 5.67
N GLY A 168 21.35 -8.04 6.05
CA GLY A 168 20.26 -7.38 6.78
C GLY A 168 19.01 -7.23 5.93
N THR A 169 19.16 -7.02 4.62
CA THR A 169 18.03 -7.00 3.67
C THR A 169 17.37 -8.38 3.58
N VAL A 170 18.14 -9.44 3.39
CA VAL A 170 17.65 -10.83 3.33
C VAL A 170 17.01 -11.25 4.65
N ALA A 171 17.63 -10.92 5.78
CA ALA A 171 17.10 -11.21 7.11
C ALA A 171 15.76 -10.49 7.34
N THR A 172 15.68 -9.19 7.02
CA THR A 172 14.43 -8.43 7.19
C THR A 172 13.32 -8.96 6.30
N LEU A 173 13.64 -9.31 5.04
CA LEU A 173 12.69 -9.94 4.12
C LEU A 173 12.22 -11.30 4.64
N GLY A 174 13.14 -12.15 5.12
CA GLY A 174 12.84 -13.46 5.68
C GLY A 174 11.92 -13.36 6.90
N VAL A 175 12.22 -12.45 7.84
CA VAL A 175 11.39 -12.18 9.02
C VAL A 175 10.01 -11.66 8.61
N ALA A 176 9.95 -10.72 7.66
CA ALA A 176 8.68 -10.19 7.16
C ALA A 176 7.83 -11.30 6.53
N VAL A 177 8.40 -12.15 5.67
CA VAL A 177 7.66 -13.25 5.05
C VAL A 177 7.20 -14.26 6.10
N ALA A 178 8.10 -14.76 6.95
CA ALA A 178 7.78 -15.76 7.97
C ALA A 178 6.73 -15.26 8.97
N GLY A 179 6.86 -14.01 9.44
CA GLY A 179 5.92 -13.41 10.37
C GLY A 179 4.53 -13.22 9.76
N ASN A 180 4.44 -12.74 8.51
CA ASN A 180 3.14 -12.60 7.84
C ASN A 180 2.48 -13.96 7.59
N LEU A 181 3.25 -14.98 7.21
CA LEU A 181 2.74 -16.36 7.06
C LEU A 181 2.23 -16.92 8.40
N LEU A 182 2.94 -16.66 9.50
CA LEU A 182 2.52 -17.10 10.84
C LEU A 182 1.21 -16.42 11.26
N ILE A 183 1.07 -15.11 11.02
CA ILE A 183 -0.17 -14.37 11.30
C ILE A 183 -1.33 -14.98 10.51
N ILE A 184 -1.15 -15.18 9.21
CA ILE A 184 -2.18 -15.78 8.34
C ILE A 184 -2.53 -17.19 8.81
N ALA A 185 -1.54 -18.02 9.14
CA ALA A 185 -1.76 -19.38 9.64
C ALA A 185 -2.53 -19.39 10.96
N ALA A 186 -2.19 -18.50 11.90
CA ALA A 186 -2.88 -18.37 13.18
C ALA A 186 -4.35 -17.96 12.98
N PHE A 187 -4.62 -16.93 12.18
CA PHE A 187 -5.99 -16.51 11.87
C PHE A 187 -6.79 -17.56 11.07
N THR A 188 -6.13 -18.32 10.21
CA THR A 188 -6.77 -19.41 9.47
C THR A 188 -7.13 -20.55 10.42
N ALA A 189 -6.24 -20.92 11.33
CA ALA A 189 -6.49 -21.95 12.34
C ALA A 189 -7.65 -21.56 13.27
N THR A 190 -7.72 -20.29 13.73
CA THR A 190 -8.85 -19.83 14.56
C THR A 190 -10.18 -19.85 13.82
N LEU A 191 -10.18 -19.52 12.52
CA LEU A 191 -11.38 -19.66 11.66
C LEU A 191 -11.81 -21.11 11.49
N LEU A 192 -10.87 -22.04 11.31
CA LEU A 192 -11.16 -23.48 11.15
C LEU A 192 -11.61 -24.14 12.45
N GLN A 193 -11.15 -23.63 13.60
CA GLN A 193 -11.53 -24.13 14.93
C GLN A 193 -12.85 -23.54 15.44
N ALA A 194 -13.38 -22.51 14.78
CA ALA A 194 -14.68 -21.94 15.14
C ALA A 194 -15.78 -23.00 14.93
N PRO A 195 -16.67 -23.24 15.90
CA PRO A 195 -17.76 -24.20 15.75
C PRO A 195 -18.64 -23.85 14.54
N SER A 196 -19.18 -24.86 13.86
CA SER A 196 -20.05 -24.73 12.66
C SER A 196 -21.33 -23.90 12.88
N THR A 197 -21.58 -23.42 14.10
CA THR A 197 -22.65 -22.48 14.46
C THR A 197 -22.22 -21.01 14.38
N CYS A 198 -20.96 -20.73 14.04
CA CYS A 198 -20.45 -19.37 13.92
C CYS A 198 -20.88 -18.77 12.56
N PRO A 199 -21.66 -17.67 12.54
CA PRO A 199 -22.21 -17.10 11.31
C PRO A 199 -21.14 -16.59 10.32
N LEU A 200 -19.87 -16.47 10.75
CA LEU A 200 -18.71 -16.12 9.91
C LEU A 200 -18.36 -17.16 8.82
N LEU A 201 -18.76 -18.43 9.00
CA LEU A 201 -18.55 -19.53 8.04
C LEU A 201 -19.76 -19.75 7.13
N GLN A 202 -20.89 -19.12 7.43
CA GLN A 202 -22.13 -19.23 6.66
C GLN A 202 -22.16 -18.16 5.56
N GLY A 203 -21.16 -18.19 4.68
CA GLY A 203 -21.29 -17.56 3.37
C GLY A 203 -22.45 -18.25 2.65
N SER A 204 -23.59 -17.58 2.58
CA SER A 204 -24.84 -18.08 2.02
C SER A 204 -24.64 -18.88 0.73
N PRO A 205 -25.16 -20.11 0.61
CA PRO A 205 -25.48 -20.65 -0.69
C PRO A 205 -26.65 -19.83 -1.24
N LEU A 206 -26.44 -19.28 -2.43
CA LEU A 206 -27.43 -18.77 -3.38
C LEU A 206 -28.87 -19.23 -3.09
N ASP A 207 -29.67 -18.36 -2.46
CA ASP A 207 -31.13 -18.45 -2.51
C ASP A 207 -31.60 -17.84 -3.84
N VAL A 208 -31.40 -18.60 -4.92
CA VAL A 208 -31.96 -18.28 -6.24
C VAL A 208 -33.43 -18.63 -6.21
N GLY A 209 -34.26 -17.60 -6.07
CA GLY A 209 -35.56 -17.53 -6.71
C GLY A 209 -36.74 -18.09 -5.93
N SER A 210 -37.31 -17.26 -5.05
CA SER A 210 -38.78 -17.13 -4.98
C SER A 210 -39.19 -15.85 -4.26
N GLN A 211 -39.19 -14.74 -5.00
CA GLN A 211 -40.03 -13.57 -4.68
C GLN A 211 -40.84 -13.25 -5.94
N ALA A 212 -41.81 -14.11 -6.20
CA ALA A 212 -42.95 -13.80 -7.03
C ALA A 212 -43.93 -12.92 -6.23
N LYS A 213 -44.31 -11.78 -6.80
CA LYS A 213 -45.56 -11.01 -6.56
C LYS A 213 -46.00 -10.76 -5.11
N GLN A 214 -45.93 -9.50 -4.68
CA GLN A 214 -47.10 -8.68 -4.27
C GLN A 214 -46.64 -7.38 -3.58
N GLN A 215 -46.67 -6.26 -4.29
CA GLN A 215 -47.57 -5.11 -4.07
C GLN A 215 -47.20 -3.97 -5.03
#